data_AF-A0AAV4P438-F1
#
_entry.id   AF-A0AAV4P438-F1
#
_cell.length_a   1.000
_cell.length_b   1.000
_cell.length_c   1.000
_cell.angle_alpha   90.00
_cell.angle_beta   90.00
_cell.angle_gamma   90.00
#
_symmetry.space_group_name_H-M   'P 1'
#
loop_
_entity.id
_entity.type
_entity.pdbx_description
1 polymer ?
#
loop_
_entity_poly.entity_id
_entity_poly.type
_entity_poly.pdbx_seq_one_letter_code
_entity_poly.pdbx_strand_id
1 'polypeptide(L)'
;MRLDLAHAVPILEAAIQALNILTPADITVVKSMKSPPAGVKIGHGSNMCFKRYQTRSNTRSIWNRFEIILGQYCTKSNERNQEKIIHRILNLIQKIKSASTAAEELEAQVQLCATQLERAQLLIGGLGGEKDRWNESAVQLGIQYNNLTVDILIASADQCSSWVAACKDSGIPCSDEFSLREMLGDPVLIRDWNLAGLPTDNFSVENGIIISNARRWPLLIDPQGQASKWIKNMEKQTNCRSLN
;
A
#
# COMPACT_ATOMS: atom_id res chain seq x y z
N MET A 1 -12.94 19.55 -15.47
CA MET A 1 -12.53 18.25 -16.04
C MET A 1 -13.42 17.08 -15.58
N ARG A 2 -13.57 16.76 -14.28
CA ARG A 2 -14.54 15.73 -13.82
C ARG A 2 -16.03 16.10 -14.08
N LEU A 3 -16.40 17.38 -13.98
CA LEU A 3 -17.78 17.84 -14.25
C LEU A 3 -18.17 17.76 -15.73
N ASP A 4 -17.23 18.03 -16.63
CA ASP A 4 -17.47 18.11 -18.07
C ASP A 4 -17.62 16.70 -18.68
N LEU A 5 -16.89 15.72 -18.13
CA LEU A 5 -16.98 14.32 -18.56
C LEU A 5 -18.27 13.65 -18.07
N ALA A 6 -18.68 13.92 -16.83
CA ALA A 6 -19.93 13.38 -16.27
C ALA A 6 -21.19 13.86 -17.04
N HIS A 7 -21.15 15.05 -17.63
CA HIS A 7 -22.22 15.55 -18.51
C HIS A 7 -22.14 14.98 -19.94
N ALA A 8 -20.95 14.68 -20.44
CA ALA A 8 -20.75 14.22 -21.81
C ALA A 8 -21.10 12.73 -22.02
N VAL A 9 -20.88 11.89 -21.01
CA VAL A 9 -21.15 10.43 -21.07
C VAL A 9 -22.63 10.10 -21.35
N PRO A 10 -23.64 10.65 -20.64
CA PRO A 10 -25.04 10.32 -20.89
C PRO A 10 -25.54 10.83 -22.26
N ILE A 11 -24.99 11.94 -22.75
CA ILE A 11 -25.30 12.46 -24.10
C ILE A 11 -24.75 11.51 -25.17
N LEU A 12 -23.58 10.93 -24.93
CA LEU A 12 -22.95 9.98 -25.83
C LEU A 12 -23.70 8.63 -25.83
N GLU A 13 -24.10 8.11 -24.67
CA GLU A 13 -24.92 6.90 -24.57
C GLU A 13 -26.28 7.08 -25.25
N ALA A 14 -26.93 8.23 -25.07
CA ALA A 14 -28.18 8.56 -25.75
C ALA A 14 -28.00 8.62 -27.29
N ALA A 15 -26.88 9.18 -27.77
CA ALA A 15 -26.56 9.22 -29.19
C ALA A 15 -26.27 7.83 -29.78
N ILE A 16 -25.59 6.95 -29.03
CA ILE A 16 -25.31 5.57 -29.43
C ILE A 16 -26.59 4.72 -29.44
N GLN A 17 -27.46 4.88 -28.43
CA GLN A 17 -28.76 4.21 -28.41
C GLN A 17 -29.64 4.65 -29.57
N ALA A 18 -29.71 5.95 -29.87
CA ALA A 18 -30.47 6.46 -31.02
C ALA A 18 -29.94 5.91 -32.36
N LEU A 19 -28.63 5.72 -32.48
CA LEU A 19 -28.01 5.15 -33.68
C LEU A 19 -28.29 3.65 -33.84
N ASN A 20 -28.35 2.90 -32.73
CA ASN A 20 -28.65 1.46 -32.72
C ASN A 20 -30.13 1.13 -32.98
N ILE A 21 -31.03 2.12 -32.87
CA ILE A 21 -32.47 1.96 -33.17
C ILE A 21 -32.74 2.15 -34.67
N LEU A 22 -31.81 2.73 -35.44
CA LEU A 22 -31.96 2.90 -36.88
C LEU A 22 -31.78 1.56 -37.60
N THR A 23 -32.85 1.08 -38.21
CA THR A 23 -32.83 -0.18 -38.96
C THR A 23 -32.38 0.06 -40.41
N PRO A 24 -31.87 -0.97 -41.11
CA PRO A 24 -31.57 -0.87 -42.54
C PRO A 24 -32.77 -0.44 -43.39
N ALA A 25 -34.00 -0.70 -42.93
CA ALA A 25 -35.23 -0.24 -43.56
C ALA A 25 -35.38 1.28 -43.49
N ASP A 26 -35.07 1.92 -42.35
CA ASP A 26 -35.14 3.38 -42.18
C ASP A 26 -34.16 4.10 -43.13
N ILE A 27 -32.96 3.54 -43.27
CA ILE A 27 -31.93 4.03 -44.20
C ILE A 27 -32.41 3.86 -45.66
N THR A 28 -33.12 2.78 -45.97
CA THR A 28 -33.67 2.51 -47.31
C THR A 28 -34.84 3.43 -47.64
N VAL A 29 -35.67 3.77 -46.64
CA VAL A 29 -36.76 4.75 -46.77
C VAL A 29 -36.20 6.13 -47.05
N VAL A 30 -35.19 6.59 -46.30
CA VAL A 30 -34.53 7.89 -46.56
C VAL A 30 -33.87 7.91 -47.94
N LYS A 31 -33.26 6.81 -48.39
CA LYS A 31 -32.66 6.68 -49.73
C LYS A 31 -33.68 6.66 -50.88
N SER A 32 -34.93 6.26 -50.63
CA SER A 32 -35.98 6.14 -51.64
C SER A 32 -36.90 7.36 -51.73
N MET A 33 -36.70 8.39 -50.89
CA MET A 33 -37.48 9.63 -50.94
C MET A 33 -37.16 10.46 -52.20
N LYS A 34 -38.19 10.71 -53.03
CA LYS A 34 -38.08 11.60 -54.21
C LYS A 34 -37.88 13.09 -53.85
N SER A 35 -38.27 13.51 -52.65
CA SER A 35 -38.02 14.87 -52.14
C SER A 35 -38.06 14.89 -50.61
N PRO A 36 -36.91 14.76 -49.94
CA PRO A 36 -36.88 14.71 -48.49
C PRO A 36 -37.13 16.09 -47.84
N PRO A 37 -37.62 16.13 -46.59
CA PRO A 37 -37.91 17.37 -45.86
C PRO A 37 -36.66 18.22 -45.60
N ALA A 38 -36.83 19.51 -45.29
CA ALA A 38 -35.76 20.51 -45.23
C ALA A 38 -34.57 20.14 -44.32
N GLY A 39 -34.79 19.44 -43.19
CA GLY A 39 -33.72 19.00 -42.28
C GLY A 39 -32.78 17.92 -42.86
N VAL A 40 -33.16 17.29 -43.98
CA VAL A 40 -32.37 16.28 -44.71
C VAL A 40 -31.75 16.88 -46.00
N LYS A 41 -32.14 18.10 -46.39
CA LYS A 41 -31.57 18.83 -47.53
C LYS A 41 -30.38 19.68 -47.08
N ILE A 42 -29.22 19.06 -46.91
CA ILE A 42 -27.98 19.81 -46.71
C ILE A 42 -27.41 20.16 -48.09
N GLY A 43 -27.48 21.46 -48.45
CA GLY A 43 -26.67 22.07 -49.52
C GLY A 43 -27.26 22.08 -50.93
N HIS A 44 -28.53 22.48 -51.11
CA HIS A 44 -28.99 22.97 -52.42
C HIS A 44 -28.75 24.48 -52.52
N GLY A 45 -27.63 24.87 -53.11
CA GLY A 45 -27.41 26.16 -53.77
C GLY A 45 -26.57 25.86 -55.00
N SER A 46 -26.97 26.13 -56.23
CA SER A 46 -27.80 27.23 -56.71
C SER A 46 -28.51 26.85 -58.01
N ASN A 47 -29.71 27.40 -58.18
CA ASN A 47 -30.44 27.62 -59.43
C ASN A 47 -29.75 27.20 -60.74
N MET A 48 -30.27 26.16 -61.39
CA MET A 48 -30.33 26.15 -62.85
C MET A 48 -31.76 25.83 -63.28
N CYS A 49 -32.60 26.86 -63.21
CA CYS A 49 -33.92 26.87 -63.82
C CYS A 49 -33.71 26.85 -65.35
N PHE A 50 -33.74 25.69 -65.99
CA PHE A 50 -33.85 25.63 -67.46
C PHE A 50 -35.34 25.57 -67.82
N LYS A 51 -35.86 26.73 -68.26
CA LYS A 51 -37.17 26.82 -68.91
C LYS A 51 -37.25 25.80 -70.04
N ARG A 52 -38.33 25.03 -70.01
CA ARG A 52 -38.68 23.95 -70.94
C ARG A 52 -38.85 24.52 -72.36
N TYR A 53 -37.84 24.41 -73.22
CA TYR A 53 -38.00 24.64 -74.66
C TYR A 53 -38.42 23.32 -75.34
N GLN A 54 -39.67 23.27 -75.82
CA GLN A 54 -40.15 22.19 -76.66
C GLN A 54 -39.51 22.31 -78.06
N THR A 55 -38.59 21.40 -78.40
CA THR A 55 -38.27 21.15 -79.81
C THR A 55 -37.98 19.68 -80.09
N ARG A 56 -38.77 19.13 -81.01
CA ARG A 56 -38.61 17.95 -81.89
C ARG A 56 -38.20 16.59 -81.26
N SER A 57 -38.89 15.55 -81.72
CA SER A 57 -38.90 14.16 -81.24
C SER A 57 -37.55 13.42 -81.17
N ASN A 58 -36.47 13.93 -81.77
CA ASN A 58 -35.19 13.20 -81.88
C ASN A 58 -34.12 13.59 -80.84
N THR A 59 -34.30 14.65 -80.05
CA THR A 59 -33.33 15.07 -79.01
C THR A 59 -33.72 14.63 -77.60
N ARG A 60 -34.96 14.15 -77.40
CA ARG A 60 -35.48 13.72 -76.09
C ARG A 60 -34.77 12.49 -75.52
N SER A 61 -34.28 11.59 -76.39
CA SER A 61 -33.48 10.42 -76.00
C SER A 61 -32.11 10.82 -75.46
N ILE A 62 -31.47 11.82 -76.09
CA ILE A 62 -30.15 12.31 -75.72
C ILE A 62 -30.23 13.07 -74.39
N TRP A 63 -31.24 13.93 -74.24
CA TRP A 63 -31.49 14.66 -72.99
C TRP A 63 -31.84 13.73 -71.82
N ASN A 64 -32.66 12.69 -72.03
CA ASN A 64 -32.92 11.69 -70.99
C ASN A 64 -31.65 10.92 -70.59
N ARG A 65 -30.77 10.58 -71.55
CA ARG A 65 -29.48 9.94 -71.22
C ARG A 65 -28.57 10.90 -70.45
N PHE A 66 -28.55 12.19 -70.79
CA PHE A 66 -27.77 13.20 -70.08
C PHE A 66 -28.26 13.41 -68.64
N GLU A 67 -29.58 13.50 -68.44
CA GLU A 67 -30.21 13.58 -67.11
C GLU A 67 -29.90 12.36 -66.24
N ILE A 68 -29.96 11.15 -66.81
CA ILE A 68 -29.63 9.90 -66.08
C ILE A 68 -28.16 9.89 -65.67
N ILE A 69 -27.23 10.29 -66.55
CA ILE A 69 -25.80 10.34 -66.25
C ILE A 69 -25.49 11.39 -65.18
N LEU A 70 -26.08 12.58 -65.27
CA LEU A 70 -25.91 13.63 -64.26
C LEU A 70 -26.53 13.23 -62.92
N GLY A 71 -27.70 12.58 -62.93
CA GLY A 71 -28.33 12.00 -61.75
C GLY A 71 -27.46 10.93 -61.08
N GLN A 72 -26.91 10.00 -61.87
CA GLN A 72 -25.98 8.97 -61.39
C GLN A 72 -24.68 9.57 -60.85
N TYR A 73 -24.16 10.65 -61.45
CA TYR A 73 -22.94 11.30 -60.96
C TYR A 73 -23.19 12.05 -59.63
N CYS A 74 -24.34 12.70 -59.52
CA CYS A 74 -24.75 13.42 -58.31
C CYS A 74 -25.01 12.46 -57.13
N THR A 75 -25.65 11.31 -57.37
CA THR A 75 -25.82 10.27 -56.33
C THR A 75 -24.48 9.67 -55.89
N LYS A 76 -23.59 9.32 -56.83
CA LYS A 76 -22.25 8.78 -56.51
C LYS A 76 -21.36 9.78 -55.76
N SER A 77 -21.50 11.08 -56.06
CA SER A 77 -20.78 12.14 -55.35
C SER A 77 -21.29 12.32 -53.92
N ASN A 78 -22.61 12.22 -53.71
CA ASN A 78 -23.20 12.28 -52.37
C ASN A 78 -22.83 11.07 -51.51
N GLU A 79 -22.80 9.86 -52.08
CA GLU A 79 -22.36 8.64 -51.38
C GLU A 79 -20.92 8.78 -50.88
N ARG A 80 -19.99 9.29 -51.70
CA ARG A 80 -18.60 9.54 -51.28
C ARG A 80 -18.48 10.57 -50.16
N ASN A 81 -19.32 11.61 -50.16
CA ASN A 81 -19.30 12.62 -49.11
C ASN A 81 -19.90 12.08 -47.81
N GLN A 82 -20.94 11.26 -47.87
CA GLN A 82 -21.49 10.55 -46.72
C GLN A 82 -20.47 9.57 -46.14
N GLU A 83 -19.76 8.80 -46.97
CA GLU A 83 -18.67 7.93 -46.52
C GLU A 83 -17.56 8.70 -45.80
N LYS A 84 -17.13 9.85 -46.34
CA LYS A 84 -16.13 10.71 -45.68
C LYS A 84 -16.59 11.21 -44.31
N ILE A 85 -17.86 11.60 -44.19
CA ILE A 85 -18.44 12.07 -42.93
C ILE A 85 -18.48 10.92 -41.92
N ILE A 86 -18.98 9.74 -42.32
CA ILE A 86 -19.00 8.54 -41.49
C ILE A 86 -17.59 8.17 -41.04
N HIS A 87 -16.62 8.17 -41.95
CA HIS A 87 -15.23 7.84 -41.64
C HIS A 87 -14.60 8.84 -40.66
N ARG A 88 -14.99 10.12 -40.71
CA ARG A 88 -14.52 11.16 -39.79
C ARG A 88 -15.18 11.04 -38.42
N ILE A 89 -16.46 10.71 -38.35
CA ILE A 89 -17.17 10.41 -37.11
C ILE A 89 -16.55 9.19 -36.41
N LEU A 90 -16.31 8.09 -37.15
CA LEU A 90 -15.65 6.90 -36.61
C LEU A 90 -14.25 7.22 -36.05
N ASN A 91 -13.48 8.05 -36.75
CA ASN A 91 -12.15 8.45 -36.31
C ASN A 91 -12.20 9.30 -35.03
N LEU A 92 -13.18 10.20 -34.92
CA LEU A 92 -13.41 11.00 -33.72
C LEU A 92 -13.86 10.14 -32.53
N ILE A 93 -14.79 9.20 -32.75
CA ILE A 93 -15.22 8.24 -31.73
C ILE A 93 -14.03 7.41 -31.24
N GLN A 94 -13.18 6.95 -32.15
CA GLN A 94 -11.99 6.17 -31.79
C GLN A 94 -10.98 7.00 -30.99
N LYS A 95 -10.76 8.27 -31.36
CA LYS A 95 -9.89 9.18 -30.61
C LYS A 95 -10.43 9.49 -29.22
N ILE A 96 -11.74 9.72 -29.09
CA ILE A 96 -12.40 9.96 -27.81
C ILE A 96 -12.30 8.69 -26.95
N LYS A 97 -12.51 7.50 -27.53
CA LYS A 97 -12.37 6.23 -26.82
C LYS A 97 -10.94 6.03 -26.30
N SER A 98 -9.92 6.25 -27.13
CA SER A 98 -8.53 6.11 -26.69
C SER A 98 -8.13 7.15 -25.65
N ALA A 99 -8.68 8.37 -25.73
CA ALA A 99 -8.45 9.41 -24.73
C ALA A 99 -9.16 9.09 -23.39
N SER A 100 -10.35 8.50 -23.44
CA SER A 100 -11.10 8.04 -22.25
C SER A 100 -10.34 6.93 -21.53
N THR A 101 -9.87 5.91 -22.24
CA THR A 101 -9.10 4.82 -21.65
C THR A 101 -7.80 5.31 -21.02
N ALA A 102 -7.10 6.24 -21.68
CA ALA A 102 -5.89 6.84 -21.12
C ALA A 102 -6.18 7.66 -19.85
N ALA A 103 -7.33 8.34 -19.78
CA ALA A 103 -7.75 9.08 -18.60
C ALA A 103 -8.07 8.16 -17.42
N GLU A 104 -8.81 7.07 -17.66
CA GLU A 104 -9.12 6.04 -16.65
C GLU A 104 -7.84 5.39 -16.10
N GLU A 105 -6.88 5.07 -16.96
CA GLU A 105 -5.61 4.46 -16.54
C GLU A 105 -4.74 5.43 -15.73
N LEU A 106 -4.68 6.71 -16.13
CA LEU A 106 -3.99 7.73 -15.35
C LEU A 106 -4.64 7.93 -13.98
N GLU A 107 -5.97 7.92 -13.91
CA GLU A 107 -6.70 8.03 -12.65
C GLU A 107 -6.41 6.84 -11.73
N ALA A 108 -6.35 5.62 -12.27
CA ALA A 108 -5.95 4.42 -11.54
C ALA A 108 -4.50 4.51 -11.01
N GLN A 109 -3.56 5.02 -11.82
CA GLN A 109 -2.17 5.22 -11.41
C GLN A 109 -2.04 6.25 -10.29
N VAL A 110 -2.79 7.35 -10.35
CA VAL A 110 -2.82 8.38 -9.30
C VAL A 110 -3.35 7.80 -7.99
N GLN A 111 -4.43 7.01 -8.03
CA GLN A 111 -4.98 6.35 -6.84
C GLN A 111 -3.99 5.35 -6.22
N LEU A 112 -3.31 4.55 -7.05
CA LEU A 112 -2.27 3.65 -6.59
C LEU A 112 -1.11 4.40 -5.92
N CYS A 113 -0.64 5.48 -6.55
CA CYS A 113 0.43 6.31 -6.01
C CYS A 113 0.03 6.94 -4.66
N ALA A 114 -1.19 7.47 -4.55
CA ALA A 114 -1.70 8.02 -3.30
C ALA A 114 -1.72 6.97 -2.17
N THR A 115 -2.20 5.76 -2.47
CA THR A 115 -2.23 4.65 -1.50
C THR A 115 -0.81 4.23 -1.10
N GLN A 116 0.13 4.19 -2.05
CA GLN A 116 1.53 3.88 -1.76
C GLN A 116 2.18 4.93 -0.87
N LEU A 117 1.91 6.22 -1.12
CA LEU A 117 2.39 7.34 -0.31
C LEU A 117 1.87 7.28 1.12
N GLU A 118 0.58 7.00 1.30
CA GLU A 118 -0.02 6.84 2.63
C GLU A 118 0.65 5.70 3.42
N ARG A 119 0.85 4.54 2.78
CA ARG A 119 1.55 3.40 3.41
C ARG A 119 3.00 3.74 3.74
N ALA A 120 3.70 4.45 2.86
CA ALA A 120 5.07 4.89 3.11
C ALA A 120 5.15 5.88 4.28
N GLN A 121 4.20 6.81 4.40
CA GLN A 121 4.13 7.73 5.55
C GLN A 121 3.90 7.00 6.87
N LEU A 122 2.97 6.03 6.90
CA LEU A 122 2.74 5.20 8.08
C LEU A 122 4.00 4.43 8.48
N LEU A 123 4.69 3.84 7.51
CA LEU A 123 5.97 3.16 7.76
C LEU A 123 7.01 4.12 8.32
N ILE A 124 7.21 5.28 7.70
CA ILE A 124 8.18 6.29 8.16
C ILE A 124 7.83 6.78 9.57
N GLY A 125 6.55 7.02 9.86
CA GLY A 125 6.08 7.40 11.19
C GLY A 125 6.34 6.31 12.23
N GLY A 126 6.04 5.04 11.91
CA GLY A 126 6.32 3.91 12.79
C GLY A 126 7.81 3.66 13.01
N LEU A 127 8.63 3.82 11.97
CA LEU A 127 10.09 3.71 12.01
C LEU A 127 10.73 4.87 12.80
N GLY A 128 10.11 6.05 12.80
CA GLY A 128 10.58 7.21 13.56
C GLY A 128 10.58 6.96 15.06
N GLY A 129 9.45 6.50 15.61
CA GLY A 129 9.36 6.17 17.04
C GLY A 129 10.29 5.03 17.45
N GLU A 130 10.49 4.06 16.55
CA GLU A 130 11.43 2.96 16.78
C GLU A 130 12.88 3.46 16.81
N LYS A 131 13.27 4.37 15.92
CA LYS A 131 14.59 4.99 15.91
C LYS A 131 14.89 5.69 17.24
N ASP A 132 13.94 6.47 17.77
CA ASP A 132 14.13 7.19 19.03
C ASP A 132 14.31 6.19 20.19
N ARG A 133 13.49 5.14 20.26
CA ARG A 133 13.62 4.07 21.25
C ARG A 133 14.96 3.34 21.17
N TRP A 134 15.44 3.03 19.96
CA TRP A 134 16.74 2.38 19.77
C TRP A 134 17.88 3.32 20.14
N ASN A 135 17.73 4.62 19.88
CA ASN A 135 18.70 5.63 20.26
C ASN A 135 18.79 5.75 21.78
N GLU A 136 17.66 5.82 22.48
CA GLU A 136 17.61 5.79 23.94
C GLU A 136 18.24 4.51 24.50
N SER A 137 17.89 3.34 23.94
CA SER A 137 18.45 2.06 24.36
C SER A 137 19.96 1.99 24.14
N ALA A 138 20.46 2.51 23.01
CA ALA A 138 21.89 2.57 22.71
C ALA A 138 22.65 3.49 23.68
N VAL A 139 22.05 4.63 24.06
CA VAL A 139 22.61 5.53 25.08
C VAL A 139 22.68 4.82 26.43
N GLN A 140 21.60 4.16 26.86
CA GLN A 140 21.56 3.42 28.13
C GLN A 140 22.59 2.29 28.17
N LEU A 141 22.70 1.51 27.08
CA LEU A 141 23.72 0.48 26.95
C LEU A 141 25.13 1.04 27.00
N GLY A 142 25.36 2.23 26.43
CA GLY A 142 26.65 2.92 26.52
C GLY A 142 27.03 3.30 27.96
N ILE A 143 26.05 3.77 28.76
CA ILE A 143 26.25 4.06 30.18
C ILE A 143 26.58 2.76 30.94
N GLN A 144 25.78 1.71 30.75
CA GLN A 144 26.00 0.41 31.37
C GLN A 144 27.36 -0.18 31.00
N TYR A 145 27.79 -0.05 29.75
CA TYR A 145 29.09 -0.54 29.29
C TYR A 145 30.26 0.14 30.03
N ASN A 146 30.18 1.45 30.27
CA ASN A 146 31.22 2.17 31.00
C ASN A 146 31.28 1.76 32.48
N ASN A 147 30.11 1.50 33.10
CA ASN A 147 30.03 1.08 34.50
C ASN A 147 30.37 -0.40 34.70
N LEU A 148 30.20 -1.23 33.66
CA LEU A 148 30.26 -2.69 33.71
C LEU A 148 31.53 -3.22 34.41
N THR A 149 32.69 -2.64 34.10
CA THR A 149 33.97 -3.12 34.65
C THR A 149 34.00 -3.02 36.18
N VAL A 150 33.43 -1.94 36.70
CA VAL A 150 33.43 -1.61 38.13
C VAL A 150 32.28 -2.33 38.82
N ASP A 151 31.14 -2.44 38.16
CA ASP A 151 30.00 -3.21 38.67
C ASP A 151 30.36 -4.70 38.80
N ILE A 152 31.14 -5.29 37.87
CA ILE A 152 31.71 -6.65 38.01
C ILE A 152 32.64 -6.73 39.24
N LEU A 153 33.50 -5.73 39.42
CA LEU A 153 34.44 -5.69 40.54
C LEU A 153 33.69 -5.62 41.88
N ILE A 154 32.67 -4.75 41.97
CA ILE A 154 31.82 -4.60 43.15
C ILE A 154 31.05 -5.91 43.42
N ALA A 155 30.54 -6.57 42.38
CA ALA A 155 29.85 -7.87 42.52
C ALA A 155 30.75 -8.97 43.10
N SER A 156 32.07 -8.86 42.94
CA SER A 156 33.03 -9.79 43.53
C SER A 156 33.44 -9.46 44.96
N ALA A 157 33.03 -8.29 45.49
CA ALA A 157 33.45 -7.78 46.78
C ALA A 157 32.46 -8.12 47.90
N ASP A 158 33.00 -8.54 49.05
CA ASP A 158 32.27 -8.97 50.26
C ASP A 158 31.53 -7.81 50.99
N GLN A 159 31.74 -6.56 50.57
CA GLN A 159 31.14 -5.35 51.17
C GLN A 159 30.74 -4.31 50.13
N CYS A 160 29.86 -4.69 49.20
CA CYS A 160 29.46 -3.88 48.04
C CYS A 160 29.21 -2.39 48.35
N SER A 161 28.57 -2.06 49.47
CA SER A 161 28.27 -0.67 49.86
C SER A 161 29.51 0.18 50.14
N SER A 162 30.53 -0.37 50.81
CA SER A 162 31.79 0.34 51.08
C SER A 162 32.61 0.56 49.80
N TRP A 163 32.55 -0.40 48.87
CA TRP A 163 33.25 -0.34 47.60
C TRP A 163 32.60 0.66 46.64
N VAL A 164 31.27 0.75 46.61
CA VAL A 164 30.55 1.79 45.87
C VAL A 164 30.99 3.19 46.34
N ALA A 165 31.07 3.41 47.66
CA ALA A 165 31.53 4.69 48.20
C ALA A 165 32.98 5.00 47.79
N ALA A 166 33.90 4.04 47.92
CA ALA A 166 35.30 4.21 47.53
C ALA A 166 35.47 4.48 46.02
N CYS A 167 34.66 3.85 45.17
CA CYS A 167 34.65 4.08 43.72
C CYS A 167 34.17 5.49 43.38
N LYS A 168 33.11 5.97 44.04
CA LYS A 168 32.59 7.34 43.86
C LYS A 168 33.62 8.39 44.32
N ASP A 169 34.27 8.17 45.47
CA ASP A 169 35.32 9.07 45.97
C ASP A 169 36.55 9.13 45.05
N SER A 170 36.82 8.03 44.34
CA SER A 170 37.93 7.93 43.37
C SER A 170 37.57 8.45 41.97
N GLY A 171 36.34 8.94 41.76
CA GLY A 171 35.86 9.42 40.45
C GLY A 171 35.72 8.31 39.40
N ILE A 172 35.57 7.06 39.82
CA ILE A 172 35.44 5.91 38.94
C ILE A 172 33.96 5.74 38.55
N PRO A 173 33.61 5.58 37.26
CA PRO A 173 32.23 5.35 36.82
C PRO A 173 31.68 4.05 37.42
N CYS A 174 30.62 4.14 38.20
CA CYS A 174 29.90 3.00 38.77
C CYS A 174 28.40 3.27 38.75
N SER A 175 27.61 2.21 38.83
CA SER A 175 26.17 2.35 39.01
C SER A 175 25.84 2.95 40.39
N ASP A 176 24.77 3.75 40.47
CA ASP A 176 24.46 4.49 41.71
C ASP A 176 24.01 3.58 42.85
N GLU A 177 23.25 2.54 42.50
CA GLU A 177 22.77 1.47 43.36
C GLU A 177 23.20 0.14 42.74
N PHE A 178 23.98 -0.64 43.49
CA PHE A 178 24.45 -1.94 43.03
C PHE A 178 23.42 -3.02 43.37
N SER A 179 22.99 -3.78 42.37
CA SER A 179 22.10 -4.93 42.53
C SER A 179 22.74 -6.18 41.90
N LEU A 180 23.13 -7.14 42.74
CA LEU A 180 23.69 -8.41 42.28
C LEU A 180 22.69 -9.19 41.41
N ARG A 181 21.40 -9.05 41.73
CA ARG A 181 20.30 -9.64 40.96
C ARG A 181 20.20 -9.09 39.55
N GLU A 182 20.37 -7.78 39.37
CA GLU A 182 20.30 -7.17 38.03
C GLU A 182 21.57 -7.46 37.21
N MET A 183 22.70 -7.61 37.90
CA MET A 183 24.01 -7.75 37.26
C MET A 183 24.34 -9.20 36.87
N LEU A 184 24.08 -10.19 37.74
CA LEU A 184 24.36 -11.62 37.49
C LEU A 184 23.11 -12.51 37.46
N GLY A 185 21.93 -11.97 37.75
CA GLY A 185 20.70 -12.75 37.83
C GLY A 185 20.05 -12.96 36.47
N ASP A 186 19.86 -14.22 36.09
CA ASP A 186 19.00 -14.58 34.96
C ASP A 186 17.53 -14.67 35.45
N PRO A 187 16.61 -13.84 34.92
CA PRO A 187 15.21 -13.85 35.35
C PRO A 187 14.51 -15.20 35.10
N VAL A 188 14.94 -15.99 34.12
CA VAL A 188 14.39 -17.32 33.85
C VAL A 188 14.85 -18.31 34.92
N LEU A 189 16.15 -18.34 35.23
CA LEU A 189 16.66 -19.21 36.30
C LEU A 189 16.10 -18.84 37.67
N ILE A 190 15.98 -17.54 37.98
CA ILE A 190 15.38 -17.07 39.23
C ILE A 190 13.93 -17.55 39.35
N ARG A 191 13.18 -17.54 38.24
CA ARG A 191 11.81 -18.06 38.21
C ARG A 191 11.79 -19.56 38.50
N ASP A 192 12.70 -20.33 37.92
CA ASP A 192 12.80 -21.77 38.18
C ASP A 192 13.17 -22.06 39.64
N TRP A 193 14.07 -21.26 40.24
CA TRP A 193 14.39 -21.37 41.66
C TRP A 193 13.18 -21.11 42.55
N ASN A 194 12.40 -20.09 42.24
CA ASN A 194 11.16 -19.77 42.98
C ASN A 194 10.15 -20.92 42.87
N LEU A 195 10.00 -21.53 41.69
CA LEU A 195 9.15 -22.72 41.50
C LEU A 195 9.67 -23.94 42.27
N ALA A 196 10.99 -24.06 42.43
CA ALA A 196 11.62 -25.10 43.24
C ALA A 196 11.58 -24.81 44.76
N GLY A 197 11.03 -23.66 45.18
CA GLY A 197 10.80 -23.31 46.58
C GLY A 197 11.85 -22.40 47.20
N LEU A 198 12.68 -21.73 46.40
CA LEU A 198 13.48 -20.59 46.88
C LEU A 198 12.54 -19.40 47.16
N PRO A 199 12.69 -18.71 48.30
CA PRO A 199 11.97 -17.47 48.56
C PRO A 199 12.28 -16.37 47.53
N THR A 200 11.31 -15.48 47.29
CA THR A 200 11.40 -14.40 46.29
C THR A 200 12.08 -13.12 46.82
N ASP A 201 12.50 -13.10 48.08
CA ASP A 201 13.22 -11.96 48.65
C ASP A 201 14.63 -11.82 48.07
N ASN A 202 15.15 -10.59 48.14
CA ASN A 202 16.43 -10.28 47.50
C ASN A 202 17.59 -11.10 48.09
N PHE A 203 17.58 -11.36 49.41
CA PHE A 203 18.62 -12.12 50.07
C PHE A 203 18.65 -13.59 49.62
N SER A 204 17.50 -14.25 49.55
CA SER A 204 17.42 -15.63 49.03
C SER A 204 17.81 -15.72 47.56
N VAL A 205 17.39 -14.77 46.73
CA VAL A 205 17.78 -14.72 45.31
C VAL A 205 19.28 -14.49 45.15
N GLU A 206 19.88 -13.58 45.90
CA GLU A 206 21.33 -13.33 45.89
C GLU A 206 22.13 -14.57 46.30
N ASN A 207 21.70 -15.27 47.35
CA ASN A 207 22.30 -16.56 47.73
C ASN A 207 22.18 -17.60 46.61
N GLY A 208 21.05 -17.64 45.90
CA GLY A 208 20.86 -18.49 44.73
C GLY A 208 21.85 -18.17 43.61
N ILE A 209 22.03 -16.89 43.30
CA ILE A 209 23.00 -16.40 42.29
C ILE A 209 24.42 -16.78 42.68
N ILE A 210 24.79 -16.61 43.95
CA ILE A 210 26.11 -17.00 44.46
C ILE A 210 26.31 -18.51 44.29
N ILE A 211 25.32 -19.33 44.65
CA ILE A 211 25.42 -20.79 44.54
C ILE A 211 25.60 -21.24 43.08
N SER A 212 24.88 -20.62 42.14
CA SER A 212 24.97 -20.96 40.73
C SER A 212 26.25 -20.47 40.05
N ASN A 213 26.83 -19.35 40.50
CA ASN A 213 28.05 -18.77 39.90
C ASN A 213 29.34 -19.11 40.67
N ALA A 214 29.24 -19.68 41.88
CA ALA A 214 30.41 -20.02 42.68
C ALA A 214 31.23 -21.13 42.04
N ARG A 215 32.54 -20.90 41.91
CA ARG A 215 33.50 -21.92 41.46
C ARG A 215 33.80 -22.97 42.52
N ARG A 216 33.64 -22.61 43.79
CA ARG A 216 33.82 -23.51 44.94
C ARG A 216 32.46 -23.95 45.44
N TRP A 217 32.38 -25.15 46.00
CA TRP A 217 31.18 -25.69 46.64
C TRP A 217 30.80 -24.81 47.85
N PRO A 218 29.70 -24.05 47.78
CA PRO A 218 29.28 -23.18 48.88
C PRO A 218 28.81 -24.02 50.07
N LEU A 219 29.16 -23.59 51.28
CA LEU A 219 28.60 -24.16 52.51
C LEU A 219 27.30 -23.42 52.84
N LEU A 220 26.18 -24.12 52.77
CA LEU A 220 24.88 -23.56 53.11
C LEU A 220 24.66 -23.64 54.63
N ILE A 221 24.61 -22.48 55.28
CA ILE A 221 24.26 -22.37 56.71
C ILE A 221 22.77 -22.03 56.80
N ASP A 222 21.93 -23.05 56.80
CA ASP A 222 20.47 -22.90 56.75
C ASP A 222 19.79 -23.69 57.88
N PRO A 223 19.56 -23.07 59.04
CA PRO A 223 18.92 -23.75 60.18
C PRO A 223 17.44 -24.09 59.92
N GLN A 224 16.80 -23.46 58.92
CA GLN A 224 15.39 -23.68 58.60
C GLN A 224 15.19 -24.80 57.54
N GLY A 225 16.29 -25.26 56.92
CA GLY A 225 16.29 -26.31 55.91
C GLY A 225 15.59 -25.93 54.59
N GLN A 226 15.31 -24.65 54.36
CA GLN A 226 14.73 -24.15 53.12
C GLN A 226 15.63 -24.40 51.90
N ALA A 227 16.92 -24.08 52.00
CA ALA A 227 17.88 -24.26 50.93
C ALA A 227 18.09 -25.76 50.63
N SER A 228 18.04 -26.62 51.65
CA SER A 228 18.09 -28.07 51.46
C SER A 228 16.89 -28.60 50.67
N LYS A 229 15.69 -28.06 50.90
CA LYS A 229 14.47 -28.40 50.16
C LYS A 229 14.56 -27.89 48.72
N TRP A 230 15.02 -26.65 48.55
CA TRP A 230 15.22 -26.03 47.24
C TRP A 230 16.20 -26.83 46.37
N ILE A 231 17.41 -27.16 46.86
CA ILE A 231 18.39 -27.95 46.12
C ILE A 231 17.84 -29.33 45.76
N LYS A 232 17.19 -30.02 46.73
CA LYS A 232 16.56 -31.33 46.46
C LYS A 232 15.47 -31.24 45.41
N ASN A 233 14.72 -30.14 45.35
CA ASN A 233 13.68 -29.91 44.36
C ASN A 233 14.24 -29.59 42.97
N MET A 234 15.30 -28.78 42.90
CA MET A 234 16.02 -28.46 41.67
C MET A 234 16.65 -29.71 41.06
N GLU A 235 17.31 -30.52 41.89
CA GLU A 235 18.06 -31.71 41.47
C GLU A 235 17.18 -32.99 41.48
N LYS A 236 15.85 -32.89 41.34
CA LYS A 236 14.97 -34.08 41.33
C LYS A 236 15.19 -34.99 40.13
N GLN A 237 15.57 -34.42 39.00
CA GLN A 237 15.78 -35.16 37.75
C GLN A 237 17.20 -35.72 37.63
N THR A 238 18.13 -35.14 38.38
CA THR A 238 19.52 -35.57 38.51
C THR A 238 19.65 -36.52 39.71
N ASN A 239 20.52 -37.52 39.61
CA ASN A 239 20.64 -38.57 40.63
C ASN A 239 21.43 -38.09 41.87
N CYS A 240 20.95 -37.04 42.54
CA CYS A 240 21.60 -36.47 43.73
C CYS A 240 21.39 -37.40 44.94
N ARG A 241 22.48 -37.97 45.46
CA ARG A 241 22.45 -38.84 46.65
C ARG A 241 22.53 -37.99 47.90
N SER A 242 21.43 -37.89 48.65
CA SER A 242 21.48 -37.37 50.01
C SER A 242 22.09 -38.43 50.95
N LEU A 243 23.25 -38.13 51.52
CA LEU A 243 23.81 -38.92 52.62
C LEU A 243 23.15 -38.44 53.92
N ASN A 244 22.50 -39.36 54.62
CA ASN A 244 21.92 -39.14 55.95
C ASN A 244 22.97 -39.31 57.04
#